data_AF-A0A3N6ENS4-F1
#
_entry.id   AF-A0A3N6ENS4-F1
#
_cell.length_a   1.000
_cell.length_b   1.000
_cell.length_c   1.000
_cell.angle_alpha   90.00
_cell.angle_beta   90.00
_cell.angle_gamma   90.00
#
_symmetry.space_group_name_H-M   'P 1'
#
loop_
_entity.id
_entity.type
_entity.pdbx_description
1 polymer ?
#
loop_
_entity_poly.entity_id
_entity_poly.type
_entity_poly.pdbx_seq_one_letter_code
_entity_poly.pdbx_strand_id
1 'polypeptide(L)'
;MLMATMDAGQGTARRRVSRTAAALRGMVLGGLTGAVIAGFVVAVILEDFYILGTTGAVVLFVILAIIAEDRLRSSRRTPPVTRTALARIEDLRATNGELADVPVSFDLTVAPDDRPAYRVRTSQQINLVDLPDYRPQGIVVVRYRPDEPWEVAVVVRPSEEWRRRAAMGKIDSAPDSSRVSDPERLGGFCVVSLVFLLAGAAAVVFLFRGPLFAETDDGTPPQQGSTSSSSSTTRTFSTSTTVSGPSTSMLVLGRMRETAAKLAERAEASNVSELTIEAHRMAIRGDTGRSPAETFHVQMLPYELFPGLIREAQTGLGVRNPRSWRIEVTPAGNGAPKIKVSVTGKEGTAHLEADATARVTGRDPIG
;
A
#
# COMPACT_ATOMS: atom_id res chain seq x y z
N MET A 1 5.73 67.03 5.80
CA MET A 1 4.40 67.09 5.16
C MET A 1 4.56 66.59 3.74
N LEU A 2 4.01 65.39 3.44
CA LEU A 2 4.05 64.63 2.17
C LEU A 2 5.47 64.28 1.64
N MET A 3 5.83 63.04 1.35
CA MET A 3 5.14 62.11 0.46
C MET A 3 5.56 60.67 0.80
N ALA A 4 4.59 59.85 1.17
CA ALA A 4 4.66 58.40 1.15
C ALA A 4 3.89 57.89 -0.07
N THR A 5 4.06 56.61 -0.38
CA THR A 5 3.26 55.74 -1.27
C THR A 5 3.73 55.59 -2.71
N MET A 6 4.59 54.60 -2.93
CA MET A 6 4.57 53.75 -4.14
C MET A 6 5.53 52.57 -3.97
N ASP A 7 5.11 51.47 -3.32
CA ASP A 7 5.60 50.13 -3.67
C ASP A 7 4.81 48.97 -3.00
N ALA A 8 3.53 48.80 -3.33
CA ALA A 8 2.70 47.69 -2.79
C ALA A 8 2.12 46.75 -3.86
N GLY A 9 2.56 46.87 -5.12
CA GLY A 9 1.91 46.21 -6.26
C GLY A 9 2.59 44.96 -6.82
N GLN A 10 3.89 44.75 -6.60
CA GLN A 10 4.66 43.75 -7.38
C GLN A 10 4.80 42.35 -6.71
N GLY A 11 4.49 42.22 -5.42
CA GLY A 11 4.70 40.96 -4.67
C GLY A 11 3.63 39.87 -4.86
N THR A 12 2.43 40.23 -5.30
CA THR A 12 1.27 39.31 -5.36
C THR A 12 1.14 38.58 -6.69
N ALA A 13 1.60 39.18 -7.80
CA ALA A 13 1.55 38.56 -9.13
C ALA A 13 2.56 37.40 -9.28
N ARG A 14 3.79 37.54 -8.77
CA ARG A 14 4.81 36.49 -8.82
C ARG A 14 4.48 35.25 -7.97
N ARG A 15 3.73 35.41 -6.87
CA ARG A 15 3.30 34.30 -5.99
C ARG A 15 2.18 33.44 -6.56
N ARG A 16 1.35 33.95 -7.48
CA ARG A 16 0.28 33.16 -8.11
C ARG A 16 0.78 32.29 -9.26
N VAL A 17 1.73 32.79 -10.06
CA VAL A 17 2.27 32.08 -11.23
C VAL A 17 3.16 30.88 -10.83
N SER A 18 3.87 30.97 -9.70
CA SER A 18 4.68 29.83 -9.21
C SER A 18 3.85 28.68 -8.64
N ARG A 19 2.71 28.98 -8.00
CA ARG A 19 1.78 27.99 -7.45
C ARG A 19 1.09 27.17 -8.53
N THR A 20 0.68 27.81 -9.64
CA THR A 20 0.04 27.11 -10.75
C THR A 20 1.03 26.24 -11.53
N ALA A 21 2.28 26.68 -11.69
CA ALA A 21 3.33 25.90 -12.36
C ALA A 21 3.78 24.66 -11.56
N ALA A 22 3.86 24.77 -10.23
CA ALA A 22 4.18 23.64 -9.35
C ALA A 22 3.03 22.61 -9.30
N ALA A 23 1.78 23.09 -9.24
CA ALA A 23 0.59 22.22 -9.26
C ALA A 23 0.43 21.48 -10.60
N LEU A 24 0.63 22.16 -11.74
CA LEU A 24 0.58 21.51 -13.05
C LEU A 24 1.67 20.42 -13.19
N ARG A 25 2.88 20.66 -12.67
CA ARG A 25 3.97 19.67 -12.73
C ARG A 25 3.68 18.41 -11.92
N GLY A 26 3.11 18.55 -10.72
CA GLY A 26 2.70 17.40 -9.92
C GLY A 26 1.61 16.56 -10.59
N MET A 27 0.67 17.23 -11.28
CA MET A 27 -0.43 16.58 -12.01
C MET A 27 0.07 15.77 -13.21
N VAL A 28 1.01 16.33 -13.98
CA VAL A 28 1.61 15.65 -15.14
C VAL A 28 2.44 14.44 -14.71
N LEU A 29 3.23 14.55 -13.64
CA LEU A 29 4.08 13.44 -13.16
C LEU A 29 3.24 12.31 -12.55
N GLY A 30 2.23 12.64 -11.74
CA GLY A 30 1.31 11.66 -11.16
C GLY A 30 0.48 10.93 -12.20
N GLY A 31 -0.06 11.67 -13.19
CA GLY A 31 -0.82 11.08 -14.30
C GLY A 31 0.02 10.15 -15.17
N LEU A 32 1.26 10.53 -15.49
CA LEU A 32 2.16 9.67 -16.28
C LEU A 32 2.48 8.37 -15.53
N THR A 33 2.76 8.46 -14.23
CA THR A 33 3.14 7.29 -13.42
C THR A 33 1.98 6.31 -13.28
N GLY A 34 0.76 6.83 -13.08
CA GLY A 34 -0.47 6.02 -13.02
C GLY A 34 -0.80 5.34 -14.36
N ALA A 35 -0.68 6.07 -15.47
CA ALA A 35 -0.90 5.53 -16.82
C ALA A 35 0.10 4.41 -17.16
N VAL A 36 1.35 4.56 -16.71
CA VAL A 36 2.43 3.61 -16.94
C VAL A 36 2.24 2.31 -16.15
N ILE A 37 1.86 2.39 -14.87
CA ILE A 37 1.59 1.19 -14.05
C ILE A 37 0.36 0.45 -14.57
N ALA A 38 -0.68 1.18 -14.95
CA ALA A 38 -1.88 0.60 -15.51
C ALA A 38 -1.63 -0.08 -16.87
N GLY A 39 -0.84 0.56 -17.74
CA GLY A 39 -0.40 -0.03 -19.02
C GLY A 39 0.42 -1.30 -18.82
N PHE A 40 1.28 -1.36 -17.79
CA PHE A 40 2.07 -2.54 -17.48
C PHE A 40 1.20 -3.73 -17.02
N VAL A 41 0.22 -3.48 -16.15
CA VAL A 41 -0.72 -4.52 -15.70
C VAL A 41 -1.56 -5.06 -16.87
N VAL A 42 -2.00 -4.17 -17.76
CA VAL A 42 -2.74 -4.54 -18.98
C VAL A 42 -1.87 -5.36 -19.94
N ALA A 43 -0.61 -4.99 -20.14
CA ALA A 43 0.33 -5.71 -21.01
C ALA A 43 0.63 -7.13 -20.49
N VAL A 44 0.72 -7.30 -19.17
CA VAL A 44 0.91 -8.62 -18.54
C VAL A 44 -0.34 -9.50 -18.69
N ILE A 45 -1.54 -8.92 -18.68
CA ILE A 45 -2.81 -9.65 -18.83
C ILE A 45 -3.06 -10.05 -20.29
N LEU A 46 -2.61 -9.25 -21.27
CA LEU A 46 -2.81 -9.50 -22.71
C LEU A 46 -1.70 -10.34 -23.37
N GLU A 47 -0.62 -10.70 -22.64
CA GLU A 47 0.53 -11.47 -23.14
C GLU A 47 1.14 -10.97 -24.47
N ASP A 48 1.05 -9.66 -24.75
CA ASP A 48 1.59 -9.06 -25.97
C ASP A 48 2.95 -8.38 -25.70
N PHE A 49 4.03 -9.01 -26.18
CA PHE A 49 5.41 -8.59 -25.97
C PHE A 49 5.74 -7.19 -26.52
N TYR A 50 5.00 -6.71 -27.53
CA TYR A 50 5.20 -5.37 -28.09
C TYR A 50 4.71 -4.26 -27.16
N ILE A 51 3.62 -4.51 -26.43
CA ILE A 51 3.07 -3.58 -25.44
C ILE A 51 3.94 -3.57 -24.18
N LEU A 52 4.50 -4.73 -23.82
CA LEU A 52 5.41 -4.86 -22.69
C LEU A 52 6.74 -4.09 -22.91
N GLY A 53 7.31 -4.19 -24.12
CA GLY A 53 8.56 -3.49 -24.47
C GLY A 53 8.38 -1.97 -24.53
N THR A 54 7.32 -1.49 -25.16
CA THR A 54 7.04 -0.05 -25.28
C THR A 54 6.67 0.58 -23.93
N THR A 55 5.82 -0.08 -23.14
CA THR A 55 5.43 0.42 -21.82
C THR A 55 6.62 0.37 -20.85
N GLY A 56 7.37 -0.73 -20.83
CA GLY A 56 8.57 -0.88 -19.99
C GLY A 56 9.64 0.18 -20.29
N ALA A 57 9.87 0.51 -21.56
CA ALA A 57 10.78 1.58 -21.96
C ALA A 57 10.32 2.96 -21.48
N VAL A 58 9.01 3.23 -21.50
CA VAL A 58 8.45 4.48 -20.97
C VAL A 58 8.58 4.53 -19.44
N VAL A 59 8.34 3.43 -18.72
CA VAL A 59 8.59 3.35 -17.26
C VAL A 59 10.03 3.71 -16.96
N LEU A 60 10.97 3.07 -17.65
CA LEU A 60 12.40 3.24 -17.43
C LEU A 60 12.83 4.68 -17.75
N PHE A 61 12.31 5.25 -18.85
CA PHE A 61 12.59 6.63 -19.23
C PHE A 61 12.07 7.64 -18.20
N VAL A 62 10.87 7.43 -17.64
CA VAL A 62 10.31 8.30 -16.59
C VAL A 62 11.13 8.21 -15.30
N ILE A 63 11.52 7.00 -14.89
CA ILE A 63 12.40 6.79 -13.72
C ILE A 63 13.74 7.51 -13.94
N LEU A 64 14.35 7.35 -15.12
CA LEU A 64 15.61 8.02 -15.47
C LEU A 64 15.45 9.54 -15.52
N ALA A 65 14.33 10.06 -16.02
CA ALA A 65 14.04 11.49 -16.04
C ALA A 65 13.88 12.08 -14.63
N ILE A 66 13.22 11.37 -13.71
CA ILE A 66 13.10 11.78 -12.30
C ILE A 66 14.48 11.81 -11.64
N ILE A 67 15.29 10.77 -11.83
CA ILE A 67 16.66 10.68 -11.29
C ILE A 67 17.54 11.79 -11.88
N ALA A 68 17.45 12.03 -13.20
CA ALA A 68 18.21 13.06 -13.88
C ALA A 68 17.79 14.47 -13.45
N GLU A 69 16.50 14.71 -13.22
CA GLU A 69 16.00 15.99 -12.73
C GLU A 69 16.46 16.28 -11.31
N ASP A 70 16.47 15.28 -10.43
CA ASP A 70 16.99 15.42 -9.07
C ASP A 70 18.50 15.72 -9.07
N ARG A 71 19.25 15.03 -9.94
CA ARG A 71 20.68 15.30 -10.18
C ARG A 71 20.91 16.72 -10.74
N LEU A 72 20.15 17.14 -11.74
CA LEU A 72 20.27 18.48 -12.33
C LEU A 72 19.87 19.59 -11.35
N ARG A 73 18.84 19.38 -10.54
CA ARG A 73 18.41 20.33 -9.49
C ARG A 73 19.46 20.44 -8.39
N SER A 74 20.06 19.33 -8.00
CA SER A 74 21.18 19.30 -7.06
C SER A 74 22.39 20.09 -7.61
N SER A 75 22.72 19.94 -8.89
CA SER A 75 23.82 20.67 -9.52
C SER A 75 23.53 22.16 -9.79
N ARG A 76 22.25 22.56 -9.87
CA ARG A 76 21.83 23.96 -10.07
C ARG A 76 21.62 24.74 -8.77
N ARG A 77 21.71 24.08 -7.60
CA ARG A 77 21.74 24.79 -6.33
C ARG A 77 23.10 25.44 -6.16
N THR A 78 23.14 26.77 -6.23
CA THR A 78 24.24 27.57 -5.68
C THR A 78 24.60 27.01 -4.31
N PRO A 79 25.89 26.80 -3.99
CA PRO A 79 26.29 26.22 -2.71
C PRO A 79 25.59 26.97 -1.57
N PRO A 80 24.80 26.27 -0.73
CA PRO A 80 23.96 26.92 0.26
C PRO A 80 24.83 27.70 1.25
N VAL A 81 24.50 28.97 1.46
CA VAL A 81 25.20 29.82 2.42
C VAL A 81 24.81 29.34 3.82
N THR A 82 25.65 28.50 4.41
CA THR A 82 25.48 28.05 5.79
C THR A 82 26.06 29.09 6.74
N ARG A 83 25.29 29.46 7.76
CA ARG A 83 25.72 30.37 8.84
C ARG A 83 25.73 29.60 10.17
N THR A 84 26.64 29.97 11.05
CA THR A 84 26.72 29.44 12.41
C THR A 84 26.03 30.38 13.38
N ALA A 85 25.24 29.82 14.29
CA ALA A 85 24.61 30.56 15.38
C ALA A 85 24.65 29.72 16.66
N LEU A 86 24.38 30.37 17.79
CA LEU A 86 24.13 29.67 19.04
C LEU A 86 22.66 29.25 19.11
N ALA A 87 22.42 28.08 19.68
CA ALA A 87 21.09 27.59 19.96
C ALA A 87 21.01 26.98 21.35
N ARG A 88 19.88 27.16 22.00
CA ARG A 88 19.55 26.50 23.27
C ARG A 88 18.71 25.27 23.00
N ILE A 89 19.05 24.16 23.65
CA ILE A 89 18.25 22.94 23.64
C ILE A 89 17.07 23.14 24.60
N GLU A 90 15.84 23.13 24.10
CA GLU A 90 14.64 23.19 24.94
C GLU A 90 14.23 21.80 25.43
N ASP A 91 14.17 20.84 24.51
CA ASP A 91 13.87 19.43 24.77
C ASP A 91 14.72 18.55 23.85
N LEU A 92 15.04 17.35 24.31
CA LEU A 92 15.73 16.34 23.52
C LEU A 92 15.05 14.99 23.71
N ARG A 93 14.83 14.29 22.60
CA ARG A 93 14.24 12.95 22.60
C ARG A 93 15.10 12.02 21.75
N ALA A 94 15.82 11.14 22.41
CA ALA A 94 16.46 10.01 21.75
C ALA A 94 15.38 9.00 21.38
N THR A 95 15.34 8.61 20.10
CA THR A 95 14.50 7.48 19.67
C THR A 95 15.35 6.21 19.81
N ASN A 96 14.75 5.12 20.28
CA ASN A 96 15.49 3.88 20.57
C ASN A 96 16.24 3.43 19.31
N GLY A 97 17.57 3.46 19.36
CA GLY A 97 18.45 3.05 18.26
C GLY A 97 19.37 1.93 18.75
N GLU A 98 19.33 0.79 18.08
CA GLU A 98 20.20 -0.36 18.38
C GLU A 98 21.63 -0.20 17.81
N LEU A 99 21.94 0.95 17.22
CA LEU A 99 23.17 1.25 16.50
C LEU A 99 24.07 2.23 17.28
N ALA A 100 25.35 2.28 16.92
CA ALA A 100 26.34 3.19 17.52
C ALA A 100 25.97 4.68 17.39
N ASP A 101 25.19 5.03 16.36
CA ASP A 101 24.59 6.34 16.19
C ASP A 101 23.10 6.28 16.51
N VAL A 102 22.64 7.17 17.38
CA VAL A 102 21.27 7.23 17.85
C VAL A 102 20.57 8.44 17.21
N PRO A 103 19.38 8.25 16.60
CA PRO A 103 18.59 9.37 16.10
C PRO A 103 18.02 10.17 17.26
N VAL A 104 18.46 11.42 17.39
CA VAL A 104 17.98 12.35 18.41
C VAL A 104 17.14 13.44 17.75
N SER A 105 15.92 13.63 18.28
CA SER A 105 15.09 14.79 17.97
C SER A 105 15.41 15.92 18.94
N PHE A 106 15.84 17.06 18.41
CA PHE A 106 16.12 18.27 19.17
C PHE A 106 15.02 19.31 18.96
N ASP A 107 14.52 19.88 20.04
CA ASP A 107 13.77 21.14 20.01
C ASP A 107 14.73 22.26 20.41
N LEU A 108 15.01 23.17 19.47
CA LEU A 108 16.07 24.16 19.59
C LEU A 108 15.48 25.56 19.50
N THR A 109 15.90 26.44 20.41
CA THR A 109 15.77 27.89 20.26
C THR A 109 17.05 28.41 19.63
N VAL A 110 17.01 28.75 18.34
CA VAL A 110 18.16 29.30 17.61
C VAL A 110 18.15 30.81 17.75
N ALA A 111 19.29 31.39 18.16
CA ALA A 111 19.49 32.83 18.30
C ALA A 111 20.61 33.28 17.34
N PRO A 112 20.27 33.63 16.08
CA PRO A 112 21.23 34.21 15.15
C PRO A 112 21.55 35.66 15.49
N ASP A 113 22.72 36.13 15.07
CA ASP A 113 23.14 37.52 15.28
C ASP A 113 22.35 38.53 14.41
N ASP A 114 21.74 38.07 13.32
CA ASP A 114 21.11 38.88 12.27
C ASP A 114 19.57 38.89 12.31
N ARG A 115 18.94 38.17 13.24
CA ARG A 115 17.48 38.07 13.35
C ARG A 115 17.03 37.67 14.76
N PRO A 116 15.76 37.90 15.13
CA PRO A 116 15.23 37.43 16.41
C PRO A 116 15.31 35.90 16.55
N ALA A 117 15.43 35.46 17.79
CA ALA A 117 15.46 34.05 18.14
C ALA A 117 14.16 33.36 17.73
N TYR A 118 14.29 32.14 17.21
CA TYR A 118 13.16 31.35 16.73
C TYR A 118 13.32 29.89 17.17
N ARG A 119 12.20 29.19 17.25
CA ARG A 119 12.18 27.79 17.67
C ARG A 119 12.12 26.86 16.46
N VAL A 120 12.81 25.74 16.50
CA VAL A 120 12.85 24.76 15.40
C VAL A 120 13.01 23.36 15.95
N ARG A 121 12.38 22.40 15.29
CA ARG A 121 12.57 20.98 15.59
C ARG A 121 13.40 20.35 14.48
N THR A 122 14.50 19.71 14.85
CA THR A 122 15.38 19.00 13.92
C THR A 122 15.67 17.60 14.43
N SER A 123 16.06 16.69 13.53
CA SER A 123 16.51 15.36 13.90
C SER A 123 17.88 15.09 13.30
N GLN A 124 18.81 14.65 14.13
CA GLN A 124 20.19 14.38 13.73
C GLN A 124 20.66 13.09 14.39
N GLN A 125 21.49 12.35 13.67
CA GLN A 125 22.21 11.19 14.20
C GLN A 125 23.38 11.69 15.04
N ILE A 126 23.41 11.30 16.32
CA ILE A 126 24.47 11.64 17.24
C ILE A 126 25.11 10.34 17.74
N ASN A 127 26.43 10.34 17.84
CA ASN A 127 27.15 9.19 18.36
C ASN A 127 26.80 9.00 19.84
N LEU A 128 26.59 7.74 20.26
CA LEU A 128 26.23 7.43 21.65
C LEU A 128 27.24 7.97 22.68
N VAL A 129 28.53 8.04 22.30
CA VAL A 129 29.61 8.57 23.16
C VAL A 129 29.48 10.08 23.40
N ASP A 130 28.99 10.81 22.41
CA ASP A 130 28.83 12.27 22.47
C ASP A 130 27.47 12.68 23.07
N LEU A 131 26.54 11.74 23.24
CA LEU A 131 25.19 12.01 23.74
C LEU A 131 25.16 12.71 25.12
N PRO A 132 26.02 12.36 26.11
CA PRO A 132 26.05 13.01 27.42
C PRO A 132 26.39 14.51 27.39
N ASP A 133 27.00 15.00 26.30
CA ASP A 133 27.35 16.40 26.11
C ASP A 133 26.13 17.26 25.73
N TYR A 134 25.05 16.62 25.28
CA TYR A 134 23.80 17.30 24.91
C TYR A 134 22.77 17.15 26.03
N ARG A 135 22.58 18.22 26.82
CA ARG A 135 21.59 18.27 27.90
C ARG A 135 20.46 19.25 27.62
N PRO A 136 19.24 19.01 28.13
CA PRO A 136 18.19 20.02 28.09
C PRO A 136 18.68 21.32 28.73
N GLN A 137 18.29 22.45 28.15
CA GLN A 137 18.75 23.81 28.49
C GLN A 137 20.23 24.10 28.19
N GLY A 138 20.97 23.14 27.64
CA GLY A 138 22.34 23.35 27.17
C GLY A 138 22.40 24.27 25.95
N ILE A 139 23.52 24.97 25.79
CA ILE A 139 23.77 25.83 24.62
C ILE A 139 24.72 25.09 23.69
N VAL A 140 24.30 24.97 22.44
CA VAL A 140 25.02 24.30 21.36
C VAL A 140 25.24 25.24 20.19
N VAL A 141 26.23 24.90 19.36
CA VAL A 141 26.49 25.61 18.12
C VAL A 141 25.75 24.91 17.01
N VAL A 142 24.96 25.65 16.25
CA VAL A 142 24.19 25.13 15.12
C VAL A 142 24.62 25.79 13.82
N ARG A 143 24.55 25.04 12.74
CA ARG A 143 24.54 25.57 11.39
C ARG A 143 23.11 25.65 10.92
N TYR A 144 22.74 26.81 10.41
CA TYR A 144 21.43 27.06 9.84
C TYR A 144 21.57 27.71 8.47
N ARG A 145 20.52 27.58 7.68
CA ARG A 145 20.39 28.25 6.39
C ARG A 145 19.45 29.44 6.53
N PRO A 146 19.87 30.67 6.14
CA PRO A 146 19.01 31.85 6.26
C PRO A 146 17.82 31.80 5.30
N ASP A 147 17.96 31.10 4.17
CA ASP A 147 16.91 30.85 3.17
C ASP A 147 15.93 29.74 3.58
N GLU A 148 16.40 28.75 4.32
CA GLU A 148 15.62 27.61 4.83
C GLU A 148 15.79 27.50 6.35
N PRO A 149 15.16 28.40 7.15
CA PRO A 149 15.40 28.49 8.59
C PRO A 149 14.91 27.28 9.40
N TRP A 150 14.11 26.40 8.81
CA TRP A 150 13.74 25.12 9.42
C TRP A 150 14.84 24.05 9.28
N GLU A 151 15.81 24.25 8.38
CA GLU A 151 16.94 23.35 8.19
C GLU A 151 18.11 23.75 9.09
N VAL A 152 18.17 23.12 10.26
CA VAL A 152 19.18 23.38 11.29
C VAL A 152 19.89 22.07 11.68
N ALA A 153 21.21 22.12 11.76
CA ALA A 153 22.06 20.99 12.14
C ALA A 153 23.01 21.37 13.29
N VAL A 154 23.10 20.53 14.32
CA VAL A 154 24.05 20.73 15.42
C VAL A 154 25.46 20.44 14.93
N VAL A 155 26.41 21.30 15.31
CA VAL A 155 27.82 21.14 14.98
C VAL A 155 28.47 20.34 16.08
N VAL A 156 28.76 19.06 15.81
CA VAL A 156 29.34 18.12 16.80
C VAL A 156 30.70 18.59 17.31
N ARG A 157 31.54 19.17 16.44
CA ARG A 157 32.85 19.73 16.82
C ARG A 157 32.97 21.19 16.38
N PRO A 158 32.51 22.14 17.21
CA PRO A 158 32.66 23.55 16.90
C PRO A 158 34.12 23.99 17.05
N SER A 159 34.50 25.05 16.34
CA SER A 159 35.80 25.71 16.54
C SER A 159 35.91 26.25 17.97
N GLU A 160 37.14 26.45 18.45
CA GLU A 160 37.37 26.89 19.83
C GLU A 160 36.70 28.24 20.15
N GLU A 161 36.64 29.15 19.18
CA GLU A 161 35.95 30.42 19.35
C GLU A 161 34.46 30.23 19.65
N TRP A 162 33.77 29.41 18.85
CA TRP A 162 32.35 29.13 19.04
C TRP A 162 32.09 28.31 20.30
N ARG A 163 33.02 27.42 20.67
CA ARG A 163 32.94 26.66 21.93
C ARG A 163 33.01 27.58 23.15
N ARG A 164 33.92 28.58 23.14
CA ARG A 164 33.98 29.61 24.18
C ARG A 164 32.68 30.44 24.23
N ARG A 165 32.18 30.87 23.07
CA ARG A 165 30.91 31.61 22.99
C ARG A 165 29.72 30.81 23.52
N ALA A 166 29.63 29.52 23.19
CA ALA A 166 28.57 28.65 23.70
C ALA A 166 28.67 28.46 25.23
N ALA A 167 29.89 28.35 25.78
CA ALA A 167 30.11 28.20 27.22
C ALA A 167 29.75 29.45 28.03
N MET A 168 29.94 30.65 27.46
CA MET A 168 29.63 31.93 28.11
C MET A 168 28.25 32.49 27.75
N GLY A 169 27.62 31.97 26.69
CA GLY A 169 26.35 32.46 26.19
C GLY A 169 25.22 32.20 27.17
N LYS A 170 24.23 33.09 27.18
CA LYS A 170 22.93 32.85 27.81
C LYS A 170 21.86 33.23 26.80
N ILE A 171 21.06 32.25 26.38
CA ILE A 171 19.98 32.44 25.42
C ILE A 171 18.66 32.27 26.15
N ASP A 172 17.80 33.27 26.04
CA ASP A 172 16.45 33.20 26.55
C ASP A 172 15.59 32.30 25.66
N SER A 173 14.72 31.51 26.30
CA SER A 173 13.83 30.60 25.57
C SER A 173 12.85 31.39 24.71
N ALA A 174 12.74 31.02 23.44
CA ALA A 174 11.80 31.63 22.53
C ALA A 174 10.40 31.02 22.72
N PRO A 175 9.32 31.82 22.57
CA PRO A 175 7.96 31.31 22.71
C PRO A 175 7.64 30.27 21.63
N ASP A 176 6.82 29.27 21.95
CA ASP A 176 6.38 28.24 20.99
C ASP A 176 5.73 28.82 19.72
N SER A 177 5.17 30.04 19.81
CA SER A 177 4.60 30.77 18.66
C SER A 177 5.63 31.19 17.61
N SER A 178 6.92 31.28 17.95
CA SER A 178 8.00 31.56 16.98
C SER A 178 8.57 30.29 16.33
N ARG A 179 7.89 29.14 16.50
CA ARG A 179 8.31 27.89 15.90
C ARG A 179 8.19 27.94 14.38
N VAL A 180 9.33 27.79 13.71
CA VAL A 180 9.43 27.70 12.26
C VAL A 180 9.44 26.22 11.87
N SER A 181 8.56 25.85 10.96
CA SER A 181 8.44 24.49 10.44
C SER A 181 8.63 24.50 8.93
N ASP A 182 9.10 23.38 8.38
CA ASP A 182 9.21 23.17 6.93
C ASP A 182 7.83 23.36 6.27
N PRO A 183 7.67 24.32 5.35
CA PRO A 183 6.38 24.63 4.76
C PRO A 183 5.83 23.51 3.86
N GLU A 184 6.63 22.52 3.42
CA GLU A 184 6.19 21.58 2.37
C GLU A 184 6.71 20.16 2.51
N ARG A 185 6.27 19.38 3.52
CA ARG A 185 6.58 17.94 3.50
C ARG A 185 5.45 16.94 3.39
N LEU A 186 4.27 17.11 3.97
CA LEU A 186 3.35 15.96 4.07
C LEU A 186 1.89 16.39 4.05
N GLY A 187 1.20 16.08 2.95
CA GLY A 187 -0.27 16.14 2.88
C GLY A 187 -0.81 16.14 1.46
N GLY A 188 -0.51 17.18 0.68
CA GLY A 188 -1.12 17.38 -0.64
C GLY A 188 -0.69 16.35 -1.70
N PHE A 189 0.57 15.94 -1.69
CA PHE A 189 1.11 15.03 -2.70
C PHE A 189 0.52 13.61 -2.61
N CYS A 190 0.18 13.15 -1.40
CA CYS A 190 -0.36 11.81 -1.18
C CYS A 190 -1.82 11.70 -1.65
N VAL A 191 -2.64 12.72 -1.33
CA VAL A 191 -4.07 12.75 -1.73
C VAL A 191 -4.22 12.93 -3.23
N VAL A 192 -3.45 13.84 -3.84
CA VAL A 192 -3.48 14.05 -5.30
C VAL A 192 -3.02 12.79 -6.02
N SER A 193 -1.92 12.16 -5.58
CA SER A 193 -1.45 10.90 -6.17
C SER A 193 -2.49 9.77 -6.06
N LEU A 194 -3.19 9.67 -4.91
CA LEU A 194 -4.26 8.68 -4.71
C LEU A 194 -5.45 8.91 -5.65
N VAL A 195 -5.88 10.16 -5.83
CA VAL A 195 -7.01 10.51 -6.72
C VAL A 195 -6.69 10.18 -8.17
N PHE A 196 -5.47 10.49 -8.64
CA PHE A 196 -5.05 10.17 -9.99
C PHE A 196 -4.82 8.67 -10.22
N LEU A 197 -4.38 7.94 -9.20
CA LEU A 197 -4.29 6.48 -9.24
C LEU A 197 -5.69 5.84 -9.37
N LEU A 198 -6.67 6.30 -8.59
CA LEU A 198 -8.05 5.82 -8.67
C LEU A 198 -8.70 6.16 -10.01
N ALA A 199 -8.47 7.36 -10.55
CA ALA A 199 -8.96 7.75 -11.87
C ALA A 199 -8.34 6.90 -12.99
N GLY A 200 -7.03 6.61 -12.92
CA GLY A 200 -6.35 5.70 -13.85
C GLY A 200 -6.92 4.28 -13.82
N ALA A 201 -7.17 3.74 -12.62
CA ALA A 201 -7.81 2.44 -12.45
C ALA A 201 -9.24 2.42 -13.05
N ALA A 202 -10.03 3.47 -12.82
CA ALA A 202 -11.37 3.58 -13.39
C ALA A 202 -11.35 3.65 -14.93
N ALA A 203 -10.43 4.42 -15.52
CA ALA A 203 -10.30 4.53 -16.98
C ALA A 203 -9.93 3.20 -17.65
N VAL A 204 -9.07 2.40 -17.03
CA VAL A 204 -8.70 1.06 -17.54
C VAL A 204 -9.90 0.13 -17.50
N VAL A 205 -10.66 0.11 -16.40
CA VAL A 205 -11.90 -0.68 -16.31
C VAL A 205 -12.92 -0.25 -17.38
N PHE A 206 -13.03 1.05 -17.65
CA PHE A 206 -13.93 1.58 -18.68
C PHE A 206 -13.48 1.24 -20.11
N LEU A 207 -12.19 1.33 -20.42
CA LEU A 207 -11.65 1.03 -21.75
C LEU A 207 -11.69 -0.47 -22.07
N PHE A 208 -11.44 -1.34 -21.08
CA PHE A 208 -11.56 -2.79 -21.25
C PHE A 208 -13.00 -3.30 -21.25
N ARG A 209 -13.97 -2.49 -20.80
CA ARG A 209 -15.39 -2.82 -20.94
C ARG A 209 -15.88 -2.81 -22.39
N GLY A 210 -15.35 -1.92 -23.24
CA GLY A 210 -15.77 -1.83 -24.65
C GLY A 210 -15.57 -3.12 -25.46
N PRO A 211 -14.36 -3.71 -25.47
CA PRO A 211 -14.08 -4.94 -26.21
C PRO A 211 -14.55 -6.23 -25.52
N LEU A 212 -14.79 -6.22 -24.20
CA LEU A 212 -15.38 -7.39 -23.50
C LEU A 212 -16.88 -7.59 -23.79
N PHE A 213 -17.56 -6.58 -24.33
CA PHE A 213 -18.98 -6.67 -24.74
C PHE A 213 -19.20 -6.55 -26.25
N ALA A 214 -18.13 -6.39 -27.04
CA ALA A 214 -18.20 -6.42 -28.49
C ALA A 214 -17.81 -7.82 -28.97
N GLU A 215 -18.73 -8.77 -28.79
CA GLU A 215 -18.63 -10.09 -29.41
C GLU A 215 -19.07 -9.96 -30.86
N THR A 216 -18.08 -10.02 -31.76
CA THR A 216 -18.12 -10.54 -33.13
C THR A 216 -19.47 -10.51 -33.86
N ASP A 217 -19.81 -9.36 -34.46
CA ASP A 217 -20.77 -9.28 -35.57
C ASP A 217 -20.03 -9.58 -36.89
N ASP A 218 -19.64 -10.84 -37.09
CA ASP A 218 -19.18 -11.31 -38.40
C ASP A 218 -20.33 -11.99 -39.17
N GLY A 219 -20.99 -11.16 -39.98
CA GLY A 219 -21.62 -11.45 -41.26
C GLY A 219 -22.44 -12.74 -41.47
N THR A 220 -23.78 -12.63 -41.43
CA THR A 220 -24.72 -13.31 -42.35
C THR A 220 -26.07 -12.57 -42.38
N PRO A 221 -26.63 -12.16 -43.55
CA PRO A 221 -27.95 -11.52 -43.66
C PRO A 221 -29.12 -12.55 -43.71
N PRO A 222 -30.39 -12.12 -43.52
CA PRO A 222 -31.24 -12.59 -42.42
C PRO A 222 -32.16 -13.75 -42.79
N GLN A 223 -32.42 -14.63 -41.83
CA GLN A 223 -33.62 -15.48 -41.81
C GLN A 223 -34.49 -15.14 -40.62
N GLN A 224 -35.75 -14.83 -40.94
CA GLN A 224 -36.84 -14.55 -40.03
C GLN A 224 -37.01 -15.68 -39.00
N GLY A 225 -37.01 -15.30 -37.73
CA GLY A 225 -37.40 -16.15 -36.61
C GLY A 225 -37.68 -15.28 -35.40
N SER A 226 -38.94 -14.86 -35.24
CA SER A 226 -39.42 -14.18 -34.05
C SER A 226 -39.37 -15.13 -32.86
N THR A 227 -38.35 -15.02 -32.04
CA THR A 227 -38.27 -15.62 -30.71
C THR A 227 -37.81 -14.58 -29.71
N SER A 228 -38.69 -14.29 -28.76
CA SER A 228 -38.49 -13.47 -27.58
C SER A 228 -37.21 -13.83 -26.82
N SER A 229 -36.17 -13.01 -26.98
CA SER A 229 -34.91 -13.11 -26.25
C SER A 229 -35.07 -12.51 -24.84
N SER A 230 -35.43 -13.37 -23.88
CA SER A 230 -35.15 -13.08 -22.47
C SER A 230 -33.64 -13.05 -22.27
N SER A 231 -33.10 -11.85 -22.04
CA SER A 231 -31.69 -11.60 -21.75
C SER A 231 -31.30 -12.23 -20.41
N SER A 232 -30.87 -13.49 -20.43
CA SER A 232 -30.25 -14.14 -19.27
C SER A 232 -28.81 -13.64 -19.15
N THR A 233 -28.60 -12.63 -18.30
CA THR A 233 -27.27 -12.13 -17.95
C THR A 233 -26.52 -13.21 -17.20
N THR A 234 -25.53 -13.84 -17.82
CA THR A 234 -24.58 -14.71 -17.13
C THR A 234 -23.69 -13.85 -16.24
N ARG A 235 -23.71 -14.14 -14.93
CA ARG A 235 -22.93 -13.43 -13.91
C ARG A 235 -21.98 -14.41 -13.25
N THR A 236 -20.68 -14.17 -13.42
CA THR A 236 -19.62 -14.81 -12.66
C THR A 236 -19.47 -14.10 -11.31
N PHE A 237 -19.37 -14.87 -10.22
CA PHE A 237 -19.20 -14.32 -8.89
C PHE A 237 -18.08 -15.04 -8.12
N SER A 238 -17.38 -14.28 -7.28
CA SER A 238 -16.41 -14.80 -6.32
C SER A 238 -16.57 -14.02 -5.02
N THR A 239 -16.90 -14.72 -3.94
CA THR A 239 -17.08 -14.11 -2.62
C THR A 239 -16.24 -14.88 -1.61
N SER A 240 -15.52 -14.18 -0.74
CA SER A 240 -14.78 -14.82 0.35
C SER A 240 -14.98 -14.08 1.66
N THR A 241 -14.85 -14.81 2.76
CA THR A 241 -14.90 -14.27 4.11
C THR A 241 -13.77 -14.84 4.94
N THR A 242 -13.20 -14.01 5.79
CA THR A 242 -12.18 -14.39 6.78
C THR A 242 -12.76 -14.27 8.18
N VAL A 243 -12.40 -15.20 9.06
CA VAL A 243 -12.81 -15.15 10.46
C VAL A 243 -11.57 -14.79 11.29
N SER A 244 -11.61 -13.66 11.99
CA SER A 244 -10.50 -13.16 12.80
C SER A 244 -10.89 -13.13 14.29
N GLY A 245 -10.09 -13.80 15.12
CA GLY A 245 -10.29 -13.88 16.58
C GLY A 245 -9.41 -14.95 17.23
N PRO A 246 -9.01 -14.79 18.51
CA PRO A 246 -8.00 -15.61 19.20
C PRO A 246 -8.42 -17.09 19.43
N SER A 247 -9.68 -17.43 19.19
CA SER A 247 -10.25 -18.77 19.40
C SER A 247 -11.25 -19.17 18.30
N THR A 248 -11.23 -18.49 17.15
CA THR A 248 -12.17 -18.73 16.05
C THR A 248 -11.56 -19.56 14.93
N SER A 249 -11.57 -20.89 15.12
CA SER A 249 -11.33 -21.84 14.03
C SER A 249 -12.62 -22.05 13.20
N MET A 250 -12.47 -22.31 11.90
CA MET A 250 -13.56 -22.72 11.02
C MET A 250 -14.08 -24.13 11.33
N LEU A 251 -13.33 -24.92 12.12
CA LEU A 251 -13.68 -26.29 12.51
C LEU A 251 -14.69 -26.38 13.67
N VAL A 252 -15.20 -25.24 14.15
CA VAL A 252 -16.28 -25.24 15.14
C VAL A 252 -17.55 -25.80 14.48
N LEU A 253 -18.18 -26.77 15.15
CA LEU A 253 -19.39 -27.45 14.68
C LEU A 253 -20.46 -26.44 14.24
N GLY A 254 -21.11 -26.67 13.09
CA GLY A 254 -22.14 -25.78 12.53
C GLY A 254 -21.65 -24.44 11.92
N ARG A 255 -20.45 -23.94 12.24
CA ARG A 255 -19.95 -22.64 11.74
C ARG A 255 -19.70 -22.61 10.24
N MET A 256 -19.20 -23.72 9.67
CA MET A 256 -18.98 -23.82 8.22
C MET A 256 -20.29 -23.66 7.45
N ARG A 257 -21.37 -24.30 7.92
CA ARG A 257 -22.69 -24.20 7.31
C ARG A 257 -23.24 -22.78 7.39
N GLU A 258 -23.15 -22.13 8.54
CA GLU A 258 -23.62 -20.75 8.71
C GLU A 258 -22.85 -19.77 7.81
N THR A 259 -21.52 -19.94 7.74
CA THR A 259 -20.65 -19.10 6.92
C THR A 259 -20.93 -19.31 5.42
N ALA A 260 -21.14 -20.57 5.01
CA ALA A 260 -21.48 -20.91 3.64
C ALA A 260 -22.86 -20.36 3.24
N ALA A 261 -23.85 -20.41 4.13
CA ALA A 261 -25.18 -19.84 3.90
C ALA A 261 -25.11 -18.31 3.69
N LYS A 262 -24.36 -17.60 4.55
CA LYS A 262 -24.14 -16.15 4.42
C LYS A 262 -23.38 -15.77 3.15
N LEU A 263 -22.44 -16.62 2.70
CA LEU A 263 -21.71 -16.41 1.45
C LEU A 263 -22.62 -16.65 0.23
N ALA A 264 -23.45 -17.68 0.25
CA ALA A 264 -24.43 -17.96 -0.80
C ALA A 264 -25.49 -16.85 -0.91
N GLU A 265 -25.97 -16.33 0.22
CA GLU A 265 -26.87 -15.18 0.29
C GLU A 265 -26.22 -13.92 -0.31
N ARG A 266 -24.98 -13.61 0.09
CA ARG A 266 -24.22 -12.47 -0.47
C ARG A 266 -23.94 -12.62 -1.97
N ALA A 267 -23.76 -13.84 -2.44
CA ALA A 267 -23.54 -14.14 -3.85
C ALA A 267 -24.84 -14.20 -4.66
N GLU A 268 -26.00 -14.11 -4.01
CA GLU A 268 -27.34 -14.31 -4.61
C GLU A 268 -27.44 -15.64 -5.40
N ALA A 269 -26.67 -16.65 -4.99
CA ALA A 269 -26.52 -17.90 -5.74
C ALA A 269 -26.32 -19.09 -4.78
N SER A 270 -27.17 -20.10 -4.93
CA SER A 270 -27.12 -21.34 -4.17
C SER A 270 -26.30 -22.45 -4.85
N ASN A 271 -26.16 -22.37 -6.18
CA ASN A 271 -25.36 -23.27 -7.01
C ASN A 271 -23.99 -22.66 -7.30
N VAL A 272 -22.95 -23.43 -7.04
CA VAL A 272 -21.56 -22.97 -7.01
C VAL A 272 -20.68 -23.96 -7.78
N SER A 273 -19.66 -23.47 -8.48
CA SER A 273 -18.72 -24.32 -9.22
C SER A 273 -17.51 -24.72 -8.38
N GLU A 274 -17.15 -23.93 -7.38
CA GLU A 274 -16.00 -24.21 -6.51
C GLU A 274 -16.22 -23.63 -5.10
N LEU A 275 -15.95 -24.44 -4.08
CA LEU A 275 -15.92 -24.02 -2.67
C LEU A 275 -14.57 -24.38 -2.06
N THR A 276 -13.86 -23.38 -1.54
CA THR A 276 -12.59 -23.56 -0.84
C THR A 276 -12.74 -23.20 0.63
N ILE A 277 -12.29 -24.10 1.51
CA ILE A 277 -12.32 -23.91 2.97
C ILE A 277 -10.91 -24.09 3.52
N GLU A 278 -10.44 -23.10 4.27
CA GLU A 278 -9.15 -23.08 4.96
C GLU A 278 -9.37 -22.85 6.47
N ALA A 279 -8.29 -22.86 7.25
CA ALA A 279 -8.34 -22.70 8.71
C ALA A 279 -9.15 -21.49 9.19
N HIS A 280 -9.03 -20.35 8.50
CA HIS A 280 -9.67 -19.07 8.86
C HIS A 280 -10.38 -18.38 7.69
N ARG A 281 -10.54 -19.05 6.54
CA ARG A 281 -11.08 -18.45 5.32
C ARG A 281 -12.01 -19.42 4.62
N MET A 282 -13.13 -18.93 4.10
CA MET A 282 -14.00 -19.66 3.19
C MET A 282 -14.26 -18.80 1.95
N ALA A 283 -14.19 -19.41 0.78
CA ALA A 283 -14.39 -18.76 -0.51
C ALA A 283 -15.31 -19.60 -1.40
N ILE A 284 -16.20 -18.92 -2.11
CA ILE A 284 -17.18 -19.49 -3.04
C ILE A 284 -16.98 -18.84 -4.40
N ARG A 285 -16.96 -19.65 -5.46
CA ARG A 285 -16.90 -19.18 -6.85
C ARG A 285 -17.94 -19.90 -7.70
N GLY A 286 -18.66 -19.15 -8.53
CA GLY A 286 -19.69 -19.71 -9.39
C GLY A 286 -19.97 -18.86 -10.62
N ASP A 287 -20.73 -19.46 -11.52
CA ASP A 287 -21.29 -18.80 -12.70
C ASP A 287 -22.76 -19.21 -12.82
N THR A 288 -23.63 -18.22 -12.90
CA THR A 288 -25.09 -18.39 -12.99
C THR A 288 -25.55 -18.95 -14.35
N GLY A 289 -24.70 -18.88 -15.37
CA GLY A 289 -24.96 -19.48 -16.69
C GLY A 289 -24.62 -20.97 -16.81
N ARG A 290 -24.04 -21.56 -15.77
CA ARG A 290 -23.43 -22.87 -15.85
C ARG A 290 -24.44 -24.01 -15.69
N SER A 291 -24.23 -25.09 -16.42
CA SER A 291 -25.08 -26.27 -16.35
C SER A 291 -25.15 -26.85 -14.92
N PRO A 292 -26.30 -27.39 -14.48
CA PRO A 292 -26.42 -28.09 -13.20
C PRO A 292 -25.43 -29.26 -13.03
N ALA A 293 -24.92 -29.83 -14.12
CA ALA A 293 -23.89 -30.88 -14.07
C ALA A 293 -22.49 -30.36 -13.68
N GLU A 294 -22.27 -29.05 -13.81
CA GLU A 294 -21.02 -28.35 -13.49
C GLU A 294 -21.15 -27.42 -12.27
N THR A 295 -22.22 -27.58 -11.50
CA THR A 295 -22.44 -26.83 -10.26
C THR A 295 -22.96 -27.78 -9.18
N PHE A 296 -22.79 -27.39 -7.92
CA PHE A 296 -23.37 -28.10 -6.80
C PHE A 296 -24.03 -27.12 -5.84
N HIS A 297 -25.04 -27.60 -5.11
CA HIS A 297 -25.73 -26.79 -4.12
C HIS A 297 -24.94 -26.76 -2.82
N VAL A 298 -24.53 -25.57 -2.39
CA VAL A 298 -23.65 -25.36 -1.23
C VAL A 298 -24.24 -25.97 0.05
N GLN A 299 -25.55 -25.81 0.27
CA GLN A 299 -26.19 -26.29 1.50
C GLN A 299 -26.35 -27.81 1.59
N MET A 300 -26.20 -28.54 0.46
CA MET A 300 -26.29 -30.00 0.45
C MET A 300 -25.00 -30.69 0.90
N LEU A 301 -23.93 -29.93 1.15
CA LEU A 301 -22.66 -30.50 1.58
C LEU A 301 -22.68 -31.00 3.04
N PRO A 302 -22.01 -32.12 3.32
CA PRO A 302 -21.94 -32.69 4.67
C PRO A 302 -20.88 -31.97 5.54
N TYR A 303 -21.13 -30.69 5.84
CA TYR A 303 -20.21 -29.85 6.63
C TYR A 303 -19.80 -30.46 7.97
N GLU A 304 -20.68 -31.23 8.60
CA GLU A 304 -20.41 -31.85 9.91
C GLU A 304 -19.39 -32.99 9.83
N LEU A 305 -19.16 -33.56 8.64
CA LEU A 305 -18.22 -34.66 8.42
C LEU A 305 -16.82 -34.17 8.03
N PHE A 306 -16.68 -32.92 7.60
CA PHE A 306 -15.40 -32.33 7.17
C PHE A 306 -14.31 -32.33 8.25
N PRO A 307 -14.61 -32.00 9.54
CA PRO A 307 -13.59 -32.10 10.58
C PRO A 307 -13.07 -33.53 10.78
N GLY A 308 -13.89 -34.54 10.50
CA GLY A 308 -13.49 -35.95 10.51
C GLY A 308 -12.48 -36.26 9.41
N LEU A 309 -12.77 -35.82 8.17
CA LEU A 309 -11.88 -35.99 7.02
C LEU A 309 -10.52 -35.32 7.23
N ILE A 310 -10.49 -34.12 7.84
CA ILE A 310 -9.24 -33.42 8.14
C ILE A 310 -8.41 -34.20 9.17
N ARG A 311 -9.05 -34.70 10.24
CA ARG A 311 -8.34 -35.53 11.23
C ARG A 311 -7.77 -36.79 10.59
N GLU A 312 -8.56 -37.46 9.74
CA GLU A 312 -8.11 -38.66 9.02
C GLU A 312 -6.94 -38.35 8.10
N ALA A 313 -6.97 -37.24 7.37
CA ALA A 313 -5.87 -36.81 6.51
C ALA A 313 -4.59 -36.46 7.32
N GLN A 314 -4.75 -35.84 8.50
CA GLN A 314 -3.63 -35.48 9.36
C GLN A 314 -2.98 -36.71 10.00
N THR A 315 -3.76 -37.68 10.49
CA THR A 315 -3.22 -38.86 11.18
C THR A 315 -2.88 -40.01 10.24
N GLY A 316 -3.57 -40.12 9.10
CA GLY A 316 -3.54 -41.28 8.20
C GLY A 316 -2.60 -41.18 7.01
N LEU A 317 -2.11 -39.98 6.66
CA LEU A 317 -1.29 -39.76 5.45
C LEU A 317 0.18 -39.42 5.74
N GLY A 318 0.66 -39.74 6.94
CA GLY A 318 2.09 -39.62 7.30
C GLY A 318 2.57 -38.20 7.67
N VAL A 319 1.68 -37.21 7.71
CA VAL A 319 2.01 -35.83 8.08
C VAL A 319 2.13 -35.71 9.61
N ARG A 320 3.36 -35.75 10.15
CA ARG A 320 3.56 -35.71 11.61
C ARG A 320 3.32 -34.33 12.22
N ASN A 321 3.57 -33.26 11.46
CA ASN A 321 3.41 -31.89 11.94
C ASN A 321 2.67 -31.00 10.92
N PRO A 322 1.33 -31.12 10.84
CA PRO A 322 0.53 -30.36 9.87
C PRO A 322 0.57 -28.87 10.19
N ARG A 323 1.01 -28.05 9.22
CA ARG A 323 1.06 -26.58 9.33
C ARG A 323 -0.24 -25.94 8.84
N SER A 324 -0.85 -26.50 7.81
CA SER A 324 -2.08 -25.97 7.21
C SER A 324 -2.89 -27.08 6.55
N TRP A 325 -4.18 -26.82 6.37
CA TRP A 325 -5.10 -27.70 5.66
C TRP A 325 -6.04 -26.86 4.79
N ARG A 326 -6.50 -27.46 3.70
CA ARG A 326 -7.47 -26.89 2.77
C ARG A 326 -8.44 -27.97 2.31
N ILE A 327 -9.73 -27.65 2.29
CA ILE A 327 -10.76 -28.45 1.63
C ILE A 327 -11.16 -27.73 0.35
N GLU A 328 -11.16 -28.44 -0.76
CA GLU A 328 -11.62 -27.98 -2.06
C GLU A 328 -12.79 -28.86 -2.48
N VAL A 329 -13.91 -28.24 -2.83
CA VAL A 329 -15.10 -28.95 -3.30
C VAL A 329 -15.39 -28.49 -4.72
N THR A 330 -15.40 -29.46 -5.64
CA THR A 330 -15.65 -29.27 -7.07
C THR A 330 -16.74 -30.22 -7.53
N PRO A 331 -17.54 -29.88 -8.55
CA PRO A 331 -18.51 -30.79 -9.14
C PRO A 331 -17.77 -31.93 -9.85
N ALA A 332 -18.12 -33.17 -9.55
CA ALA A 332 -17.85 -34.26 -10.47
C ALA A 332 -18.83 -34.13 -11.65
N GLY A 333 -18.42 -34.50 -12.86
CA GLY A 333 -19.23 -34.34 -14.09
C GLY A 333 -20.60 -35.05 -14.10
N ASN A 334 -20.98 -35.71 -13.01
CA ASN A 334 -22.31 -36.26 -12.74
C ASN A 334 -23.18 -35.36 -11.82
N GLY A 335 -22.74 -34.13 -11.52
CA GLY A 335 -23.42 -33.19 -10.62
C GLY A 335 -23.22 -33.47 -9.12
N ALA A 336 -22.50 -34.54 -8.75
CA ALA A 336 -22.18 -34.83 -7.35
C ALA A 336 -20.90 -34.10 -6.93
N PRO A 337 -20.82 -33.49 -5.74
CA PRO A 337 -19.60 -32.82 -5.30
C PRO A 337 -18.49 -33.84 -4.99
N LYS A 338 -17.30 -33.61 -5.54
CA LYS A 338 -16.04 -34.25 -5.17
C LYS A 338 -15.33 -33.37 -4.14
N ILE A 339 -14.89 -33.97 -3.05
CA ILE A 339 -14.23 -33.28 -1.94
C ILE A 339 -12.76 -33.69 -1.95
N LYS A 340 -11.85 -32.71 -2.04
CA LYS A 340 -10.41 -32.93 -1.92
C LYS A 340 -9.89 -32.20 -0.69
N VAL A 341 -9.33 -32.95 0.24
CA VAL A 341 -8.67 -32.41 1.44
C VAL A 341 -7.17 -32.47 1.21
N SER A 342 -6.51 -31.32 1.32
CA SER A 342 -5.05 -31.21 1.22
C SER A 342 -4.49 -30.80 2.58
N VAL A 343 -3.48 -31.52 3.05
CA VAL A 343 -2.80 -31.24 4.32
C VAL A 343 -1.33 -31.02 4.03
N THR A 344 -0.81 -29.84 4.42
CA THR A 344 0.60 -29.47 4.18
C THR A 344 1.35 -29.42 5.51
N GLY A 345 2.40 -30.22 5.60
CA GLY A 345 3.32 -30.30 6.74
C GLY A 345 4.72 -29.82 6.40
N LYS A 346 5.69 -30.16 7.25
CA LYS A 346 7.12 -29.96 6.93
C LYS A 346 7.62 -31.00 5.93
N GLU A 347 6.98 -32.16 5.89
CA GLU A 347 7.38 -33.33 5.13
C GLU A 347 6.89 -33.28 3.67
N GLY A 348 5.87 -32.46 3.37
CA GLY A 348 5.22 -32.41 2.05
C GLY A 348 3.75 -32.08 2.15
N THR A 349 3.02 -32.27 1.05
CA THR A 349 1.55 -32.16 1.01
C THR A 349 0.95 -33.51 0.73
N ALA A 350 -0.01 -33.93 1.55
CA ALA A 350 -0.82 -35.12 1.35
C ALA A 350 -2.22 -34.75 0.85
N HIS A 351 -2.84 -35.64 0.08
CA HIS A 351 -4.20 -35.45 -0.41
C HIS A 351 -5.12 -36.61 0.00
N LEU A 352 -6.34 -36.27 0.41
CA LEU A 352 -7.42 -37.20 0.69
C LEU A 352 -8.60 -36.82 -0.21
N GLU A 353 -9.12 -37.77 -0.97
CA GLU A 353 -10.32 -37.55 -1.80
C GLU A 353 -11.52 -38.25 -1.17
N ALA A 354 -12.66 -37.56 -1.16
CA ALA A 354 -13.92 -38.07 -0.63
C ALA A 354 -15.11 -37.72 -1.54
N ASP A 355 -16.16 -38.53 -1.48
CA ASP A 355 -17.40 -38.32 -2.23
C ASP A 355 -18.37 -37.34 -1.52
N ALA A 356 -19.52 -37.10 -2.15
CA ALA A 356 -20.58 -36.23 -1.62
C ALA A 356 -21.13 -36.65 -0.24
N THR A 357 -20.90 -37.90 0.17
CA THR A 357 -21.30 -38.44 1.49
C THR A 357 -20.14 -38.45 2.49
N ALA A 358 -19.03 -37.80 2.16
CA ALA A 358 -17.77 -37.80 2.91
C ALA A 358 -17.17 -39.21 3.09
N ARG A 359 -17.42 -40.15 2.17
CA ARG A 359 -16.68 -41.42 2.13
C ARG A 359 -15.38 -41.22 1.38
N VAL A 360 -14.29 -41.70 1.97
CA VAL A 360 -12.95 -41.63 1.36
C VAL A 360 -12.90 -42.53 0.12
N THR A 361 -12.55 -41.93 -1.02
CA THR A 361 -12.44 -42.59 -2.33
C THR A 361 -11.00 -42.73 -2.78
N GLY A 362 -10.09 -41.89 -2.28
CA GLY A 362 -8.68 -41.90 -2.63
C GLY A 362 -7.80 -41.37 -1.51
N ARG A 363 -6.58 -41.92 -1.41
CA ARG A 363 -5.55 -41.49 -0.47
C ARG A 363 -4.24 -41.36 -1.21
N ASP A 364 -3.66 -40.17 -1.18
CA ASP A 364 -2.37 -39.87 -1.78
C ASP A 364 -1.42 -39.39 -0.66
N PRO A 365 -0.64 -40.32 -0.08
CA PRO A 365 0.28 -39.99 1.01
C PRO A 365 1.50 -39.23 0.49
N ILE A 366 2.26 -38.61 1.41
CA ILE A 366 3.56 -38.02 1.06
C ILE A 366 4.50 -39.15 0.64
N GLY A 367 5.04 -39.06 -0.58
CA GLY A 367 6.03 -39.98 -1.15
C GLY A 367 7.41 -39.87 -0.53
#